data_AF-A0A6N7ZK83-F1
#
_entry.id   AF-A0A6N7ZK83-F1
#
_cell.length_a   1.000
_cell.length_b   1.000
_cell.length_c   1.000
_cell.angle_alpha   90.00
_cell.angle_beta   90.00
_cell.angle_gamma   90.00
#
_symmetry.space_group_name_H-M   'P 1'
#
loop_
_entity.id
_entity.type
_entity.pdbx_description
1 polymer ?
#
loop_
_entity_poly.entity_id
_entity_poly.type
_entity_poly.pdbx_seq_one_letter_code
_entity_poly.pdbx_strand_id
1 'polypeptide(L)'
;MHERQAVVFGLLIAALAVVGLGALAVYTGAIDAPFDRPLSSPEAVDDLADVEVPCLAEGTLPVAAGQVQVNIYNASGTDEPLGRLNRDILESRGFTILTTGNAPDVDGDGDPDAMTRTQIHFGLTSVAQAYTLAAHYENPGLVLDVREAATVDLYVGADFENVVDPELVGLSGDVPLESRPGCVPIEQITPRPLPVPATEG
;
A
#
# COMPACT_ATOMS: atom_id res chain seq x y z
N MET A 1 -4.19 -47.60 -57.22
CA MET A 1 -4.32 -46.29 -56.52
C MET A 1 -5.30 -46.33 -55.35
N HIS A 2 -6.41 -47.10 -55.42
CA HIS A 2 -7.43 -47.21 -54.35
C HIS A 2 -6.96 -47.85 -53.03
N GLU A 3 -6.15 -48.92 -53.06
CA GLU A 3 -5.68 -49.59 -51.81
C GLU A 3 -4.85 -48.67 -50.91
N ARG A 4 -4.01 -47.81 -51.48
CA ARG A 4 -3.18 -46.87 -50.71
C ARG A 4 -4.00 -45.77 -50.06
N GLN A 5 -5.07 -45.30 -50.72
CA GLN A 5 -5.95 -44.26 -50.18
C GLN A 5 -6.78 -44.79 -49.02
N ALA A 6 -7.32 -46.01 -49.11
CA ALA A 6 -8.12 -46.60 -48.03
C ALA A 6 -7.30 -46.80 -46.74
N VAL A 7 -6.02 -47.20 -46.86
CA VAL A 7 -5.11 -47.34 -45.71
C VAL A 7 -4.81 -45.98 -45.07
N VAL A 8 -4.57 -44.94 -45.88
CA VAL A 8 -4.31 -43.59 -45.37
C VAL A 8 -5.55 -43.02 -44.66
N PHE A 9 -6.74 -43.15 -45.25
CA PHE A 9 -7.98 -42.71 -44.61
C PHE A 9 -8.28 -43.49 -43.33
N GLY A 10 -8.07 -44.81 -43.32
CA GLY A 10 -8.22 -45.62 -42.12
C GLY A 10 -7.29 -45.19 -40.99
N LEU A 11 -6.02 -44.89 -41.30
CA LEU A 11 -5.05 -44.44 -40.31
C LEU A 11 -5.38 -43.04 -39.77
N LEU A 12 -5.85 -42.12 -40.63
CA LEU A 12 -6.29 -40.80 -40.20
C LEU A 12 -7.52 -40.86 -39.28
N ILE A 13 -8.50 -41.70 -39.61
CA ILE A 13 -9.70 -41.89 -38.77
C ILE A 13 -9.32 -42.49 -37.42
N ALA A 14 -8.42 -43.49 -37.39
CA ALA A 14 -7.94 -44.08 -36.15
C ALA A 14 -7.18 -43.06 -35.28
N ALA A 15 -6.32 -42.23 -35.88
CA ALA A 15 -5.60 -41.18 -35.17
C ALA A 15 -6.55 -40.13 -34.58
N LEU A 16 -7.54 -39.68 -35.35
CA LEU A 16 -8.57 -38.74 -34.87
C LEU A 16 -9.41 -39.34 -33.74
N ALA A 17 -9.73 -40.63 -33.78
CA ALA A 17 -10.45 -41.30 -32.70
C ALA A 17 -9.63 -41.32 -31.40
N VAL A 18 -8.32 -41.60 -31.47
CA VAL A 18 -7.43 -41.58 -30.30
C VAL A 18 -7.32 -40.17 -29.70
N VAL A 19 -7.13 -39.15 -30.55
CA VAL A 19 -7.06 -37.75 -30.10
C VAL A 19 -8.38 -37.30 -29.48
N GLY A 20 -9.51 -37.65 -30.11
CA GLY A 20 -10.85 -37.31 -29.63
C GLY A 20 -11.18 -37.94 -28.28
N LEU A 21 -10.83 -39.22 -28.09
CA LEU A 21 -10.99 -39.90 -26.80
C LEU A 21 -10.08 -39.30 -25.72
N GLY A 22 -8.83 -38.93 -26.07
CA GLY A 22 -7.92 -38.24 -25.17
C GLY A 22 -8.45 -36.87 -24.73
N ALA A 23 -8.98 -36.08 -25.68
CA ALA A 23 -9.59 -34.79 -25.39
C ALA A 23 -10.84 -34.93 -24.50
N LEU A 24 -11.68 -35.95 -24.75
CA LEU A 24 -12.86 -36.22 -23.92
C LEU A 24 -12.46 -36.63 -22.48
N ALA A 25 -11.41 -37.42 -22.32
CA ALA A 25 -10.91 -37.81 -21.00
C ALA A 25 -10.41 -36.61 -20.18
N VAL A 26 -9.74 -35.65 -20.83
CA VAL A 26 -9.33 -34.39 -20.18
C VAL A 26 -10.56 -33.52 -19.87
N TYR A 27 -11.50 -33.38 -20.81
CA TYR A 27 -12.72 -32.57 -20.62
C TYR A 27 -13.61 -33.08 -19.48
N THR A 28 -13.68 -34.40 -19.32
CA THR A 28 -14.47 -35.04 -18.24
C THR A 28 -13.73 -35.10 -16.90
N GLY A 29 -12.47 -34.67 -16.84
CA GLY A 29 -11.63 -34.76 -15.64
C GLY A 29 -11.21 -36.18 -15.27
N ALA A 30 -11.30 -37.14 -16.22
CA ALA A 30 -10.83 -38.51 -16.00
C ALA A 30 -9.30 -38.62 -16.04
N ILE A 31 -8.63 -37.65 -16.68
CA ILE A 31 -7.17 -37.50 -16.73
C ILE A 31 -6.84 -36.01 -16.52
N ASP A 32 -5.94 -35.72 -15.59
CA ASP A 32 -5.42 -34.37 -15.38
C ASP A 32 -4.59 -33.93 -16.59
N ALA A 33 -4.79 -32.69 -17.06
CA ALA A 33 -4.03 -32.16 -18.17
C ALA A 33 -2.56 -31.96 -17.76
N PRO A 34 -1.57 -32.37 -18.59
CA PRO A 34 -0.15 -32.17 -18.27
C PRO A 34 0.30 -30.69 -18.30
N PHE A 35 -0.63 -29.76 -18.50
CA PHE A 35 -0.42 -28.32 -18.55
C PHE A 35 -1.22 -27.57 -17.48
N ASP A 36 -1.92 -28.28 -16.59
CA ASP A 36 -2.73 -27.67 -15.53
C ASP A 36 -1.78 -27.15 -14.44
N ARG A 37 -1.16 -26.00 -14.71
CA ARG A 37 -0.43 -25.25 -13.70
C ARG A 37 -1.45 -24.37 -12.96
N PRO A 38 -1.56 -24.48 -11.63
CA PRO A 38 -2.40 -23.58 -10.89
C PRO A 38 -1.94 -22.13 -11.13
N LEU A 39 -2.90 -21.23 -11.30
CA LEU A 39 -2.61 -19.79 -11.35
C LEU A 39 -1.90 -19.41 -10.05
N SER A 40 -0.63 -19.06 -10.15
CA SER A 40 0.14 -18.51 -9.04
C SER A 40 -0.12 -17.00 -9.03
N SER A 41 -1.09 -16.57 -8.24
CA SER A 41 -1.17 -15.16 -7.85
C SER A 41 -0.13 -14.96 -6.75
N PRO A 42 0.81 -14.02 -6.87
CA PRO A 42 1.58 -13.59 -5.71
C PRO A 42 0.59 -13.15 -4.63
N GLU A 43 0.86 -13.56 -3.39
CA GLU A 43 0.10 -13.12 -2.23
C GLU A 43 0.26 -11.60 -2.14
N ALA A 44 -0.85 -10.86 -2.01
CA ALA A 44 -0.77 -9.42 -1.79
C ALA A 44 -0.11 -9.23 -0.41
N VAL A 45 1.11 -8.71 -0.41
CA VAL A 45 1.74 -8.23 0.82
C VAL A 45 0.93 -7.02 1.28
N ASP A 46 0.28 -7.16 2.43
CA ASP A 46 -0.27 -6.01 3.15
C ASP A 46 0.87 -5.43 3.98
N ASP A 47 1.49 -4.38 3.46
CA ASP A 47 2.64 -3.67 4.05
C ASP A 47 2.37 -3.19 5.51
N LEU A 48 1.10 -3.19 5.92
CA LEU A 48 0.63 -2.76 7.23
C LEU A 48 0.10 -3.89 8.12
N ALA A 49 0.11 -5.16 7.67
CA ALA A 49 -0.47 -6.28 8.43
C ALA A 49 0.10 -6.42 9.84
N ASP A 50 1.40 -6.19 9.99
CA ASP A 50 2.14 -6.27 11.26
C ASP A 50 2.43 -4.89 11.86
N VAL A 51 1.73 -3.84 11.41
CA VAL A 51 1.92 -2.48 11.93
C VAL A 51 0.92 -2.21 13.06
N GLU A 52 1.43 -2.19 14.28
CA GLU A 52 0.67 -1.78 15.45
C GLU A 52 0.49 -0.27 15.48
N VAL A 53 -0.76 0.19 15.64
CA VAL A 53 -1.11 1.60 15.69
C VAL A 53 -1.13 2.09 17.15
N PRO A 54 -0.42 3.18 17.51
CA PRO A 54 -0.41 3.68 18.87
C PRO A 54 -1.75 4.28 19.30
N CYS A 55 -2.22 3.94 20.49
CA CYS A 55 -3.35 4.63 21.11
C CYS A 55 -2.98 6.06 21.51
N LEU A 56 -3.96 6.96 21.39
CA LEU A 56 -3.85 8.30 21.96
C LEU A 56 -4.08 8.27 23.46
N ALA A 57 -3.40 9.15 24.19
CA ALA A 57 -3.74 9.42 25.58
C ALA A 57 -5.15 10.04 25.66
N GLU A 58 -5.88 9.75 26.75
CA GLU A 58 -7.22 10.30 26.94
C GLU A 58 -7.20 11.83 26.93
N GLY A 59 -8.14 12.42 26.17
CA GLY A 59 -8.27 13.87 26.05
C GLY A 59 -7.21 14.54 25.15
N THR A 60 -6.45 13.78 24.36
CA THR A 60 -5.49 14.36 23.40
C THR A 60 -6.23 15.24 22.39
N LEU A 61 -5.87 16.52 22.32
CA LEU A 61 -6.46 17.47 21.38
C LEU A 61 -5.72 17.47 20.03
N PRO A 62 -6.39 17.80 18.91
CA PRO A 62 -5.74 18.01 17.63
C PRO A 62 -4.71 19.14 17.72
N VAL A 63 -3.62 18.99 16.98
CA VAL A 63 -2.62 20.05 16.84
C VAL A 63 -3.10 21.04 15.79
N ALA A 64 -2.87 22.34 15.98
CA ALA A 64 -3.21 23.32 14.96
C ALA A 64 -2.44 23.01 13.65
N ALA A 65 -3.11 23.04 12.50
CA ALA A 65 -2.50 22.66 11.21
C ALA A 65 -1.15 23.36 10.95
N GLY A 66 -1.05 24.65 11.25
CA GLY A 66 0.18 25.42 11.09
C GLY A 66 1.35 24.98 11.97
N GLN A 67 1.10 24.18 13.00
CA GLN A 67 2.11 23.57 13.88
C GLN A 67 2.43 22.12 13.51
N VAL A 68 1.71 21.55 12.54
CA VAL A 68 1.99 20.22 12.00
C VAL A 68 2.98 20.37 10.84
N GLN A 69 4.21 19.92 11.08
CA GLN A 69 5.30 19.96 10.11
C GLN A 69 5.36 18.64 9.33
N VAL A 70 5.13 18.69 8.02
CA VAL A 70 4.96 17.52 7.15
C VAL A 70 6.06 17.45 6.10
N ASN A 71 6.70 16.30 5.98
CA ASN A 71 7.48 15.91 4.80
C ASN A 71 6.58 15.05 3.90
N ILE A 72 6.56 15.29 2.59
CA ILE A 72 5.70 14.54 1.66
C ILE A 72 6.55 13.75 0.67
N TYR A 73 6.27 12.47 0.56
CA TYR A 73 6.98 11.55 -0.32
C TYR A 73 6.00 10.85 -1.26
N ASN A 74 6.30 10.84 -2.56
CA ASN A 74 5.62 9.99 -3.51
C ASN A 74 6.14 8.55 -3.35
N ALA A 75 5.27 7.67 -2.86
CA ALA A 75 5.52 6.25 -2.68
C ALA A 75 4.60 5.40 -3.57
N SER A 76 3.97 5.97 -4.59
CA SER A 76 3.01 5.23 -5.44
C SER A 76 3.67 4.25 -6.41
N GLY A 77 5.00 4.30 -6.56
CA GLY A 77 5.72 3.58 -7.61
C GLY A 77 5.48 4.14 -9.03
N THR A 78 4.85 5.30 -9.14
CA THR A 78 4.59 5.98 -10.43
C THR A 78 5.24 7.35 -10.48
N ASP A 79 5.52 7.84 -11.69
CA ASP A 79 6.04 9.20 -11.94
C ASP A 79 4.98 10.31 -11.76
N GLU A 80 3.79 9.96 -11.27
CA GLU A 80 2.74 10.94 -11.04
C GLU A 80 3.16 11.96 -9.97
N PRO A 81 2.80 13.25 -10.12
CA PRO A 81 3.24 14.31 -9.21
C PRO A 81 2.45 14.33 -7.88
N LEU A 82 2.12 13.16 -7.32
CA LEU A 82 1.27 13.00 -6.13
C LEU A 82 1.82 13.73 -4.90
N GLY A 83 3.14 13.76 -4.73
CA GLY A 83 3.77 14.53 -3.66
C GLY A 83 3.53 16.04 -3.77
N ARG A 84 3.56 16.58 -4.99
CA ARG A 84 3.30 18.01 -5.25
C ARG A 84 1.82 18.34 -5.09
N LEU A 85 0.94 17.46 -5.57
CA LEU A 85 -0.51 17.61 -5.40
C LEU A 85 -0.88 17.67 -3.90
N ASN A 86 -0.36 16.73 -3.10
CA ASN A 86 -0.60 16.71 -1.66
C ASN A 86 -0.02 17.93 -0.95
N ARG A 87 1.16 18.44 -1.37
CA ARG A 87 1.67 19.72 -0.86
C ARG A 87 0.68 20.84 -1.07
N ASP A 88 0.23 21.07 -2.30
CA ASP A 88 -0.62 22.21 -2.63
C ASP A 88 -1.95 22.15 -1.84
N ILE A 89 -2.50 20.94 -1.69
CA ILE A 89 -3.70 20.67 -0.88
C ILE A 89 -3.45 20.97 0.60
N LEU A 90 -2.40 20.42 1.20
CA LEU A 90 -2.13 20.57 2.63
C LEU A 90 -1.71 22.01 3.00
N GLU A 91 -0.96 22.69 2.14
CA GLU A 91 -0.67 24.12 2.29
C GLU A 91 -1.95 24.96 2.29
N SER A 92 -2.90 24.65 1.39
CA SER A 92 -4.21 25.33 1.38
C SER A 92 -5.03 25.07 2.66
N ARG A 93 -4.76 23.95 3.35
CA ARG A 93 -5.35 23.58 4.64
C ARG A 93 -4.56 24.13 5.84
N GLY A 94 -3.49 24.89 5.59
CA GLY A 94 -2.70 25.57 6.60
C GLY A 94 -1.64 24.70 7.27
N PHE A 95 -1.30 23.53 6.71
CA PHE A 95 -0.18 22.71 7.18
C PHE A 95 1.17 23.34 6.80
N THR A 96 2.19 23.07 7.61
CA THR A 96 3.56 23.50 7.31
C THR A 96 4.28 22.39 6.55
N ILE A 97 4.49 22.56 5.25
CA ILE A 97 5.25 21.59 4.44
C ILE A 97 6.74 21.93 4.47
N LEU A 98 7.56 20.94 4.87
CA LEU A 98 9.01 21.09 4.97
C LEU A 98 9.72 20.65 3.69
N THR A 99 9.32 19.49 3.16
CA THR A 99 9.92 18.92 1.94
C THR A 99 8.90 18.15 1.13
N THR A 100 9.20 18.01 -0.16
CA THR A 100 8.48 17.15 -1.09
C THR A 100 9.49 16.37 -1.93
N GLY A 101 9.33 15.06 -2.05
CA GLY A 101 10.23 14.21 -2.83
C GLY A 101 9.60 12.87 -3.23
N ASN A 102 10.45 11.97 -3.73
CA ASN A 102 10.10 10.56 -3.87
C ASN A 102 10.45 9.81 -2.58
N ALA A 103 9.79 8.69 -2.33
CA ALA A 103 10.06 7.86 -1.16
C ALA A 103 11.55 7.46 -1.13
N PRO A 104 12.23 7.56 0.03
CA PRO A 104 13.50 6.90 0.23
C PRO A 104 13.36 5.37 0.18
N ASP A 105 14.49 4.71 0.11
CA ASP A 105 14.64 3.27 0.33
C ASP A 105 14.33 2.94 1.81
N VAL A 106 13.21 2.29 2.07
CA VAL A 106 12.72 1.96 3.42
C VAL A 106 13.23 0.58 3.86
N ASP A 107 13.46 -0.36 2.95
CA ASP A 107 13.88 -1.73 3.24
C ASP A 107 15.40 -1.99 3.10
N GLY A 108 16.13 -1.05 2.51
CA GLY A 108 17.57 -1.06 2.33
C GLY A 108 18.05 -1.82 1.09
N ASP A 109 17.17 -2.11 0.12
CA ASP A 109 17.50 -2.87 -1.09
C ASP A 109 18.16 -2.03 -2.21
N GLY A 110 18.18 -0.71 -2.05
CA GLY A 110 18.79 0.26 -2.97
C GLY A 110 17.83 0.90 -3.96
N ASP A 111 16.54 0.52 -3.97
CA ASP A 111 15.49 1.13 -4.79
C ASP A 111 14.47 1.90 -3.92
N PRO A 112 13.79 2.93 -4.47
CA PRO A 112 12.73 3.62 -3.74
C PRO A 112 11.52 2.72 -3.55
N ASP A 113 11.08 2.56 -2.30
CA ASP A 113 9.95 1.69 -1.97
C ASP A 113 8.61 2.25 -2.45
N ALA A 114 7.94 1.46 -3.27
CA ALA A 114 6.55 1.67 -3.60
C ALA A 114 5.66 1.08 -2.51
N MET A 115 4.79 1.90 -1.94
CA MET A 115 3.80 1.52 -0.94
C MET A 115 2.44 1.37 -1.60
N THR A 116 1.75 0.27 -1.31
CA THR A 116 0.39 0.07 -1.81
C THR A 116 -0.57 1.07 -1.15
N ARG A 117 -0.46 1.24 0.18
CA ARG A 117 -1.30 2.13 0.97
C ARG A 117 -0.59 3.44 1.31
N THR A 118 -1.33 4.54 1.36
CA THR A 118 -0.86 5.82 1.93
C THR A 118 -0.55 5.66 3.41
N GLN A 119 0.66 6.06 3.84
CA GLN A 119 1.16 5.86 5.20
C GLN A 119 1.65 7.18 5.79
N ILE A 120 1.47 7.35 7.10
CA ILE A 120 1.98 8.47 7.88
C ILE A 120 2.95 7.92 8.91
N HIS A 121 4.22 8.29 8.76
CA HIS A 121 5.31 7.90 9.66
C HIS A 121 5.61 9.02 10.64
N PHE A 122 5.78 8.68 11.90
CA PHE A 122 5.97 9.65 12.96
C PHE A 122 6.70 9.07 14.17
N GLY A 123 7.32 9.96 14.94
CA GLY A 123 7.96 9.63 16.20
C GLY A 123 7.03 9.79 17.39
N LEU A 124 7.50 9.35 18.56
CA LEU A 124 6.77 9.42 19.83
C LEU A 124 6.26 10.83 20.18
N THR A 125 6.97 11.87 19.78
CA THR A 125 6.63 13.28 20.07
C THR A 125 5.61 13.87 19.10
N SER A 126 5.28 13.15 18.03
CA SER A 126 4.43 13.61 16.91
C SER A 126 3.09 12.88 16.81
N VAL A 127 2.69 12.09 17.81
CA VAL A 127 1.48 11.24 17.73
C VAL A 127 0.23 12.08 17.45
N ALA A 128 0.04 13.19 18.17
CA ALA A 128 -1.12 14.06 17.98
C ALA A 128 -1.11 14.72 16.59
N GLN A 129 0.07 15.12 16.10
CA GLN A 129 0.28 15.68 14.76
C GLN A 129 -0.07 14.66 13.67
N ALA A 130 0.34 13.41 13.85
CA ALA A 130 0.05 12.33 12.92
C ALA A 130 -1.45 12.02 12.86
N TYR A 131 -2.13 11.95 14.01
CA TYR A 131 -3.59 11.77 14.06
C TYR A 131 -4.35 12.97 13.49
N THR A 132 -3.86 14.20 13.71
CA THR A 132 -4.43 15.40 13.08
C THR A 132 -4.34 15.31 11.56
N LEU A 133 -3.16 14.97 11.03
CA LEU A 133 -2.97 14.79 9.60
C LEU A 133 -3.82 13.65 9.04
N ALA A 134 -3.93 12.53 9.78
CA ALA A 134 -4.63 11.33 9.36
C ALA A 134 -6.13 11.56 9.12
N ALA A 135 -6.75 12.53 9.78
CA ALA A 135 -8.16 12.88 9.55
C ALA A 135 -8.43 13.43 8.13
N HIS A 136 -7.39 13.85 7.41
CA HIS A 136 -7.50 14.35 6.04
C HIS A 136 -7.40 13.27 4.97
N TYR A 137 -7.17 12.02 5.36
CA TYR A 137 -6.99 10.89 4.44
C TYR A 137 -7.95 9.76 4.81
N GLU A 138 -8.40 9.02 3.81
CA GLU A 138 -9.24 7.85 4.04
C GLU A 138 -8.39 6.69 4.56
N ASN A 139 -8.47 6.42 5.86
CA ASN A 139 -7.80 5.31 6.54
C ASN A 139 -6.30 5.13 6.20
N PRO A 140 -5.45 6.17 6.32
CA PRO A 140 -4.02 6.04 6.03
C PRO A 140 -3.36 5.10 7.05
N GLY A 141 -2.30 4.38 6.70
CA GLY A 141 -1.46 3.68 7.68
C GLY A 141 -0.85 4.64 8.68
N LEU A 142 -0.77 4.26 9.96
CA LEU A 142 -0.09 5.02 11.00
C LEU A 142 1.10 4.20 11.49
N VAL A 143 2.30 4.66 11.20
CA VAL A 143 3.54 3.93 11.46
C VAL A 143 4.37 4.69 12.48
N LEU A 144 4.54 4.11 13.66
CA LEU A 144 5.46 4.63 14.67
C LEU A 144 6.89 4.23 14.31
N ASP A 145 7.79 5.21 14.25
CA ASP A 145 9.22 4.97 14.03
C ASP A 145 10.11 5.57 15.13
N VAL A 146 11.41 5.28 15.05
CA VAL A 146 12.40 5.66 16.06
C VAL A 146 12.80 7.15 16.01
N ARG A 147 12.19 7.99 15.17
CA ARG A 147 12.59 9.40 15.07
C ARG A 147 12.30 10.16 16.36
N GLU A 148 13.20 11.08 16.71
CA GLU A 148 13.01 12.00 17.83
C GLU A 148 12.41 13.35 17.40
N ALA A 149 12.54 13.68 16.11
CA ALA A 149 12.06 14.94 15.57
C ALA A 149 10.52 15.03 15.59
N ALA A 150 10.01 16.23 15.90
CA ALA A 150 8.58 16.53 15.93
C ALA A 150 8.02 16.80 14.50
N THR A 151 8.39 15.97 13.54
CA THR A 151 7.92 16.01 12.14
C THR A 151 7.15 14.73 11.83
N VAL A 152 6.27 14.81 10.84
CA VAL A 152 5.54 13.66 10.30
C VAL A 152 5.87 13.52 8.81
N ASP A 153 6.01 12.28 8.35
CA ASP A 153 6.23 12.00 6.93
C ASP A 153 4.97 11.37 6.35
N LEU A 154 4.47 11.95 5.28
CA LEU A 154 3.37 11.42 4.50
C LEU A 154 3.93 10.71 3.27
N TYR A 155 3.78 9.40 3.24
CA TYR A 155 4.05 8.57 2.08
C TYR A 155 2.76 8.36 1.32
N VAL A 156 2.66 8.95 0.13
CA VAL A 156 1.49 8.84 -0.73
C VAL A 156 1.60 7.57 -1.54
N GLY A 157 0.78 6.57 -1.20
CA GLY A 157 0.82 5.24 -1.81
C GLY A 157 0.05 5.16 -3.12
N ALA A 158 0.06 3.98 -3.73
CA ALA A 158 -0.63 3.71 -4.99
C ALA A 158 -2.17 3.77 -4.87
N ASP A 159 -2.72 3.56 -3.67
CA ASP A 159 -4.15 3.65 -3.38
C ASP A 159 -4.67 5.08 -3.17
N PHE A 160 -3.81 6.09 -3.26
CA PHE A 160 -4.21 7.47 -3.05
C PHE A 160 -5.12 7.96 -4.18
N GLU A 161 -6.40 8.15 -3.87
CA GLU A 161 -7.36 8.75 -4.80
C GLU A 161 -7.54 10.25 -4.54
N ASN A 162 -7.82 10.62 -3.29
CA ASN A 162 -8.04 12.00 -2.91
C ASN A 162 -7.90 12.18 -1.38
N VAL A 163 -7.83 13.43 -0.95
CA VAL A 163 -8.02 13.81 0.44
C VAL A 163 -9.49 13.85 0.81
N VAL A 164 -9.80 13.63 2.09
CA VAL A 164 -11.14 13.82 2.66
C VAL A 164 -11.57 15.27 2.44
N ASP A 165 -12.82 15.48 2.04
CA ASP A 165 -13.41 16.81 1.87
C ASP A 165 -13.24 17.63 3.16
N PRO A 166 -12.78 18.88 3.10
CA PRO A 166 -12.54 19.70 4.29
C PRO A 166 -13.77 19.81 5.21
N GLU A 167 -14.99 19.77 4.68
CA GLU A 167 -16.22 19.81 5.49
C GLU A 167 -16.47 18.50 6.25
N LEU A 168 -15.85 17.40 5.82
CA LEU A 168 -16.01 16.05 6.38
C LEU A 168 -14.86 15.62 7.30
N VAL A 169 -13.76 16.38 7.37
CA VAL A 169 -12.61 16.09 8.24
C VAL A 169 -13.02 15.98 9.71
N GLY A 170 -14.07 16.70 10.12
CA GLY A 170 -14.69 16.54 11.45
C GLY A 170 -13.81 16.95 12.63
N LEU A 171 -12.65 17.59 12.39
CA LEU A 171 -11.75 18.04 13.44
C LEU A 171 -12.15 19.43 13.96
N SER A 172 -12.16 19.55 15.29
CA SER A 172 -12.24 20.83 16.00
C SER A 172 -11.15 20.89 17.06
N GLY A 173 -10.50 22.04 17.24
CA GLY A 173 -9.34 22.17 18.14
C GLY A 173 -9.65 21.98 19.63
N ASP A 174 -10.93 21.96 20.00
CA ASP A 174 -11.44 21.75 21.35
C ASP A 174 -12.07 20.35 21.56
N VAL A 175 -12.19 19.56 20.50
CA VAL A 175 -12.73 18.20 20.55
C VAL A 175 -11.57 17.20 20.57
N PRO A 176 -11.47 16.32 21.58
CA PRO A 176 -10.43 15.31 21.63
C PRO A 176 -10.42 14.39 20.42
N LEU A 177 -9.23 14.02 19.98
CA LEU A 177 -9.01 13.01 18.95
C LEU A 177 -9.43 11.63 19.45
N GLU A 178 -9.98 10.82 18.55
CA GLU A 178 -10.34 9.44 18.83
C GLU A 178 -9.21 8.49 18.44
N SER A 179 -8.90 7.56 19.33
CA SER A 179 -7.97 6.46 19.01
C SER A 179 -8.58 5.55 17.96
N ARG A 180 -7.73 4.92 17.15
CA ARG A 180 -8.19 3.95 16.16
C ARG A 180 -8.68 2.67 16.82
N PRO A 181 -9.68 1.99 16.24
CA PRO A 181 -10.08 0.66 16.69
C PRO A 181 -8.88 -0.30 16.71
N GLY A 182 -8.68 -1.01 17.81
CA GLY A 182 -7.59 -1.98 17.94
C GLY A 182 -6.19 -1.38 18.13
N CYS A 183 -6.08 -0.09 18.46
CA CYS A 183 -4.80 0.50 18.81
C CYS A 183 -4.15 -0.19 20.02
N VAL A 184 -2.83 -0.06 20.12
CA VAL A 184 -2.00 -0.62 21.18
C VAL A 184 -1.36 0.52 21.99
N PRO A 185 -1.23 0.41 23.33
CA PRO A 185 -0.49 1.40 24.12
C PRO A 185 0.93 1.60 23.59
N ILE A 186 1.37 2.85 23.47
CA ILE A 186 2.59 3.21 22.75
C ILE A 186 3.85 2.56 23.34
N GLU A 187 3.86 2.28 24.65
CA GLU A 187 4.97 1.63 25.35
C GLU A 187 5.11 0.14 25.00
N GLN A 188 4.10 -0.45 24.36
CA GLN A 188 4.11 -1.86 23.93
C GLN A 188 4.48 -2.03 22.46
N ILE A 189 4.51 -0.94 21.70
CA ILE A 189 4.83 -0.95 20.27
C ILE A 189 6.34 -0.88 20.12
N THR A 190 6.90 -1.76 19.28
CA THR A 190 8.29 -1.64 18.84
C THR A 190 8.35 -0.67 17.65
N PRO A 191 8.97 0.52 17.79
CA PRO A 191 9.02 1.48 16.70
C PRO A 191 9.83 0.93 15.52
N ARG A 192 9.38 1.23 14.30
CA ARG A 192 10.08 0.88 13.07
C ARG A 192 11.40 1.66 12.96
N PRO A 193 12.45 1.08 12.36
CA PRO A 193 13.64 1.83 11.98
C PRO A 193 13.30 3.02 11.06
N LEU A 194 14.18 4.02 11.05
CA LEU A 194 14.09 5.09 10.06
C LEU A 194 14.41 4.54 8.66
N PRO A 195 13.74 5.03 7.61
CA PRO A 195 14.12 4.77 6.22
C PRO A 195 15.57 5.16 5.95
N VAL A 196 16.24 4.40 5.09
CA VAL A 196 17.60 4.71 4.64
C VAL A 196 17.49 5.78 3.54
N PRO A 197 18.11 6.95 3.69
CA PRO A 197 18.12 7.92 2.59
C PRO A 197 18.79 7.27 1.37
N ALA A 198 18.11 7.29 0.22
CA ALA A 198 18.64 6.74 -1.02
C ALA A 198 20.05 7.30 -1.27
N THR A 199 21.03 6.42 -1.50
CA THR A 199 22.39 6.85 -1.86
C THR A 199 22.33 7.67 -3.14
N GLU A 200 22.75 8.94 -3.08
CA GLU A 200 22.91 9.77 -4.27
C GLU A 200 23.93 9.10 -5.21
N GLY A 201 23.44 8.57 -6.34
CA GLY A 201 24.23 8.04 -7.45
C GLY A 201 24.44 9.05 -8.56
#